data_AF-A0A950T5X9-F1
#
_entry.id   AF-A0A950T5X9-F1
#
_cell.length_a   1.000
_cell.length_b   1.000
_cell.length_c   1.000
_cell.angle_alpha   90.00
_cell.angle_beta   90.00
_cell.angle_gamma   90.00
#
_symmetry.space_group_name_H-M   'P 1'
#
loop_
_entity.id
_entity.type
_entity.pdbx_description
1 polymer ?
#
loop_
_entity_poly.entity_id
_entity_poly.type
_entity_poly.pdbx_seq_one_letter_code
_entity_poly.pdbx_strand_id
1 'polypeptide(L)'
;MPESVTRSEKNSTEQLIESVEKAHEGHIQSIDIPSDELGTSSAQEEVIWTPRFIVIFALTVVVGLSIANILTQGWLNGYYKSDWAFLAYAAPVFGCWIALLLRAHSPWIRMGAAFGCIWSVFSSISFVLDFFSVSPHSIIVAHLNAAIDSALLGSYICLSIARTPIYRWDSWFFKLVPILSGSIVVVAYFLAPTQPPALDYLEHVIALVALSLSTIVWWIRPSCWRTQPGPTLLFGVVPFILLLFAIPNNTATPETYFFYTLVILLCLLLGNMRLLQCEIIH
;
A
#
# COMPACT_ATOMS: atom_id res chain seq x y z
N MET A 1 92.49 9.85 -8.20
CA MET A 1 92.01 11.03 -7.47
C MET A 1 90.79 11.59 -8.17
N PRO A 2 89.57 11.37 -7.63
CA PRO A 2 88.40 12.14 -8.02
C PRO A 2 87.54 12.56 -6.80
N GLU A 3 87.57 13.85 -6.45
CA GLU A 3 86.56 14.51 -5.62
C GLU A 3 85.78 15.46 -6.55
N SER A 4 84.67 15.03 -7.16
CA SER A 4 83.87 15.95 -7.99
C SER A 4 82.39 15.62 -8.20
N VAL A 5 81.77 14.72 -7.41
CA VAL A 5 80.38 14.28 -7.71
C VAL A 5 79.33 14.73 -6.68
N THR A 6 79.69 15.14 -5.46
CA THR A 6 78.68 15.41 -4.41
C THR A 6 78.17 16.84 -4.30
N ARG A 7 78.58 17.78 -5.17
CA ARG A 7 78.15 19.20 -5.07
C ARG A 7 77.07 19.63 -6.07
N SER A 8 76.70 18.79 -7.04
CA SER A 8 75.73 19.15 -8.09
C SER A 8 74.27 18.82 -7.73
N GLU A 9 74.02 17.95 -6.77
CA GLU A 9 72.67 17.44 -6.50
C GLU A 9 71.88 18.31 -5.50
N LYS A 10 72.58 19.12 -4.69
CA LYS A 10 71.95 19.95 -3.67
C LYS A 10 71.34 21.26 -4.21
N ASN A 11 71.83 21.76 -5.35
CA ASN A 11 71.35 22.99 -5.98
C ASN A 11 70.05 22.81 -6.78
N SER A 12 69.78 21.61 -7.28
CA SER A 12 68.60 21.35 -8.12
C SER A 12 67.30 21.25 -7.32
N THR A 13 67.38 20.83 -6.05
CA THR A 13 66.20 20.65 -5.19
C THR A 13 65.72 21.96 -4.59
N GLU A 14 66.63 22.89 -4.26
CA GLU A 14 66.27 24.22 -3.75
C GLU A 14 65.65 25.11 -4.86
N GLN A 15 66.11 24.99 -6.11
CA GLN A 15 65.50 25.69 -7.26
C GLN A 15 64.10 25.19 -7.63
N LEU A 16 63.78 23.92 -7.31
CA LEU A 16 62.47 23.32 -7.59
C LEU A 16 61.42 23.71 -6.53
N ILE A 17 61.84 23.96 -5.29
CA ILE A 17 60.95 24.45 -4.22
C ILE A 17 60.64 25.93 -4.41
N GLU A 18 61.61 26.76 -4.81
CA GLU A 18 61.41 28.20 -5.04
C GLU A 18 60.53 28.49 -6.28
N SER A 19 60.51 27.59 -7.27
CA SER A 19 59.65 27.70 -8.45
C SER A 19 58.21 27.23 -8.22
N VAL A 20 57.97 26.34 -7.26
CA VAL A 20 56.62 25.93 -6.83
C VAL A 20 56.00 26.98 -5.90
N GLU A 21 56.79 27.62 -5.04
CA GLU A 21 56.31 28.68 -4.13
C GLU A 21 55.96 29.97 -4.90
N LYS A 22 56.77 30.37 -5.89
CA LYS A 22 56.46 31.50 -6.80
C LYS A 22 55.27 31.25 -7.74
N ALA A 23 54.89 29.99 -7.96
CA ALA A 23 53.67 29.64 -8.71
C ALA A 23 52.40 29.69 -7.84
N HIS A 24 52.53 29.72 -6.51
CA HIS A 24 51.39 29.70 -5.59
C HIS A 24 50.90 31.09 -5.16
N GLU A 25 51.73 32.13 -5.25
CA GLU A 25 51.36 33.50 -4.82
C GLU A 25 50.89 34.44 -5.96
N GLY A 26 50.89 34.00 -7.23
CA GLY A 26 50.63 34.85 -8.40
C GLY A 26 49.26 34.72 -9.08
N HIS A 27 48.32 33.93 -8.55
CA HIS A 27 47.05 33.66 -9.26
C HIS A 27 45.82 33.62 -8.36
N ILE A 28 45.57 34.74 -7.67
CA ILE A 28 44.21 35.16 -7.31
C ILE A 28 43.79 36.17 -8.38
N GLN A 29 43.39 35.65 -9.54
CA GLN A 29 42.66 36.42 -10.54
C GLN A 29 41.35 35.67 -10.79
N SER A 30 40.26 36.37 -10.53
CA SER A 30 38.87 35.95 -10.67
C SER A 30 38.62 35.21 -11.98
N ILE A 31 38.48 33.90 -11.89
CA ILE A 31 37.87 33.09 -12.94
C ILE A 31 36.41 32.90 -12.53
N ASP A 32 35.52 33.60 -13.22
CA ASP A 32 34.09 33.31 -13.26
C ASP A 32 33.91 31.91 -13.83
N ILE A 33 33.69 30.94 -12.94
CA ILE A 33 33.25 29.60 -13.30
C ILE A 33 31.71 29.60 -13.25
N PRO A 34 31.01 29.21 -14.33
CA PRO A 34 29.56 29.14 -14.33
C PRO A 34 29.11 28.17 -13.23
N SER A 35 28.43 28.74 -12.23
CA SER A 35 27.96 28.06 -11.03
C SER A 35 26.65 27.32 -11.32
N ASP A 36 26.67 26.36 -12.24
CA ASP A 36 25.45 25.60 -12.60
C ASP A 36 25.53 24.08 -12.36
N GLU A 37 26.66 23.53 -11.92
CA GLU A 37 26.73 22.07 -11.69
C GLU A 37 27.61 21.70 -10.49
N LEU A 38 27.16 21.99 -9.26
CA LEU A 38 27.51 21.16 -8.11
C LEU A 38 26.49 21.32 -6.97
N GLY A 39 25.24 21.06 -7.33
CA GLY A 39 24.13 20.96 -6.40
C GLY A 39 23.31 19.71 -6.71
N THR A 40 23.94 18.56 -6.95
CA THR A 40 23.27 17.29 -6.67
C THR A 40 23.06 17.23 -5.17
N SER A 41 21.99 17.92 -4.74
CA SER A 41 21.28 17.64 -3.52
C SER A 41 21.21 16.12 -3.42
N SER A 42 22.07 15.54 -2.59
CA SER A 42 21.83 14.20 -2.07
C SER A 42 20.53 14.37 -1.34
N ALA A 43 19.42 14.11 -2.04
CA ALA A 43 18.09 14.01 -1.47
C ALA A 43 18.29 13.14 -0.25
N GLN A 44 18.27 13.78 0.93
CA GLN A 44 18.37 13.10 2.20
C GLN A 44 17.33 12.01 2.10
N GLU A 45 17.80 10.76 2.14
CA GLU A 45 16.94 9.60 2.15
C GLU A 45 16.17 9.69 3.46
N GLU A 46 15.04 10.39 3.40
CA GLU A 46 14.30 10.83 4.56
C GLU A 46 13.79 9.56 5.24
N VAL A 47 14.37 9.26 6.39
CA VAL A 47 14.15 8.00 7.09
C VAL A 47 12.68 7.96 7.53
N ILE A 48 11.85 7.32 6.72
CA ILE A 48 10.39 7.18 6.88
C ILE A 48 10.04 6.40 8.17
N TRP A 49 11.02 5.85 8.88
CA TRP A 49 10.85 5.15 10.14
C TRP A 49 11.39 5.98 11.30
N THR A 50 10.60 6.94 11.76
CA THR A 50 10.92 7.59 13.03
C THR A 50 10.68 6.59 14.17
N PRO A 51 11.55 6.54 15.20
CA PRO A 51 11.37 5.63 16.34
C PRO A 51 9.99 5.75 17.00
N ARG A 52 9.43 6.96 17.04
CA ARG A 52 8.08 7.22 17.55
C ARG A 52 7.00 6.52 16.74
N PHE A 53 7.09 6.55 15.41
CA PHE A 53 6.11 5.86 14.56
C PHE A 53 6.20 4.35 14.72
N ILE A 54 7.41 3.77 14.80
CA ILE A 54 7.58 2.32 15.02
C ILE A 54 6.85 1.90 16.30
N VAL A 55 7.03 2.65 17.39
CA VAL A 55 6.37 2.35 18.68
C VAL A 55 4.86 2.46 18.56
N ILE A 56 4.32 3.53 17.95
CA ILE A 56 2.88 3.70 17.77
C ILE A 56 2.30 2.59 16.88
N PHE A 57 2.98 2.25 15.79
CA PHE A 57 2.57 1.21 14.86
C PHE A 57 2.56 -0.16 15.54
N ALA A 58 3.63 -0.52 16.24
CA ALA A 58 3.73 -1.78 16.98
C ALA A 58 2.70 -1.87 18.11
N LEU A 59 2.49 -0.79 18.85
CA LEU A 59 1.43 -0.72 19.87
C LEU A 59 0.05 -0.89 19.24
N THR A 60 -0.22 -0.25 18.10
CA THR A 60 -1.50 -0.39 17.39
C THR A 60 -1.73 -1.83 16.93
N VAL A 61 -0.68 -2.52 16.46
CA VAL A 61 -0.75 -3.95 16.11
C VAL A 61 -1.07 -4.80 17.34
N VAL A 62 -0.28 -4.68 18.41
CA VAL A 62 -0.41 -5.52 19.61
C VAL A 62 -1.75 -5.28 20.30
N VAL A 63 -2.10 -4.00 20.51
CA VAL A 63 -3.39 -3.62 21.12
C VAL A 63 -4.54 -4.01 20.21
N GLY A 64 -4.44 -3.77 18.90
CA GLY A 64 -5.47 -4.13 17.93
C GLY A 64 -5.74 -5.63 17.86
N LEU A 65 -4.70 -6.47 17.89
CA LEU A 65 -4.85 -7.94 17.95
C LEU A 65 -5.37 -8.41 19.31
N SER A 66 -4.95 -7.77 20.40
CA SER A 66 -5.44 -8.08 21.74
C SER A 66 -6.92 -7.77 21.88
N ILE A 67 -7.36 -6.60 21.41
CA ILE A 67 -8.76 -6.21 21.36
C ILE A 67 -9.53 -7.18 20.45
N ALA A 68 -9.01 -7.53 19.27
CA ALA A 68 -9.67 -8.48 18.38
C ALA A 68 -9.90 -9.83 19.06
N ASN A 69 -8.91 -10.35 19.79
CA ASN A 69 -9.05 -11.60 20.55
C ASN A 69 -10.08 -11.48 21.68
N ILE A 70 -10.05 -10.39 22.47
CA ILE A 70 -11.02 -10.14 23.54
C ILE A 70 -12.43 -10.02 22.97
N LEU A 71 -12.58 -9.34 21.85
CA LEU A 71 -13.87 -9.20 21.17
C LEU A 71 -14.36 -10.56 20.64
N THR A 72 -13.50 -11.37 20.02
CA THR A 72 -13.90 -12.72 19.61
C THR A 72 -14.40 -13.54 20.80
N GLN A 73 -13.67 -13.53 21.93
CA GLN A 73 -14.10 -14.21 23.15
C GLN A 73 -15.39 -13.62 23.73
N GLY A 74 -15.56 -12.30 23.66
CA GLY A 74 -16.76 -11.60 24.13
C GLY A 74 -18.00 -12.00 23.35
N TRP A 75 -17.87 -12.08 22.02
CA TRP A 75 -18.93 -12.55 21.13
C TRP A 75 -19.24 -14.04 21.36
N LEU A 76 -18.23 -14.90 21.49
CA LEU A 76 -18.42 -16.34 21.77
C LEU A 76 -19.16 -16.61 23.07
N ASN A 77 -18.93 -15.77 24.08
CA ASN A 77 -19.64 -15.83 25.35
C ASN A 77 -21.04 -15.18 25.31
N GLY A 78 -21.46 -14.64 24.18
CA GLY A 78 -22.79 -14.06 23.99
C GLY A 78 -22.99 -12.67 24.61
N TYR A 79 -21.93 -11.94 24.96
CA TYR A 79 -22.06 -10.62 25.58
C TYR A 79 -22.63 -9.56 24.64
N TYR A 80 -22.42 -9.69 23.32
CA TYR A 80 -22.92 -8.76 22.31
C TYR A 80 -22.95 -9.43 20.92
N LYS A 81 -23.59 -8.78 19.93
CA LYS A 81 -23.65 -9.25 18.53
C LYS A 81 -22.39 -8.88 17.73
N SER A 82 -21.92 -9.78 16.87
CA SER A 82 -20.73 -9.61 16.01
C SER A 82 -20.64 -8.23 15.35
N ASP A 83 -21.79 -7.72 14.92
CA ASP A 83 -21.89 -6.57 14.05
C ASP A 83 -21.36 -5.31 14.75
N TRP A 84 -21.58 -5.17 16.06
CA TRP A 84 -21.09 -4.02 16.83
C TRP A 84 -19.57 -3.94 16.85
N ALA A 85 -18.88 -5.08 16.93
CA ALA A 85 -17.43 -5.13 16.89
C ALA A 85 -16.88 -4.76 15.52
N PHE A 86 -17.56 -5.19 14.45
CA PHE A 86 -17.22 -4.79 13.08
C PHE A 86 -17.29 -3.26 12.93
N LEU A 87 -18.40 -2.65 13.36
CA LEU A 87 -18.58 -1.20 13.28
C LEU A 87 -17.51 -0.43 14.06
N ALA A 88 -17.16 -0.91 15.25
CA ALA A 88 -16.12 -0.30 16.09
C ALA A 88 -14.74 -0.28 15.40
N TYR A 89 -14.40 -1.31 14.62
CA TYR A 89 -13.16 -1.36 13.83
C TYR A 89 -13.26 -0.65 12.47
N ALA A 90 -14.43 -0.62 11.86
CA ALA A 90 -14.65 0.06 10.59
C ALA A 90 -14.60 1.59 10.73
N ALA A 91 -15.08 2.13 11.85
CA ALA A 91 -15.07 3.57 12.14
C ALA A 91 -13.68 4.24 12.05
N PRO A 92 -12.61 3.73 12.70
CA PRO A 92 -11.28 4.31 12.57
C PRO A 92 -10.70 4.14 11.16
N VAL A 93 -10.99 3.02 10.47
CA VAL A 93 -10.57 2.83 9.06
C VAL A 93 -11.21 3.90 8.16
N PHE A 94 -12.50 4.15 8.33
CA PHE A 94 -13.20 5.20 7.60
C PHE A 94 -12.66 6.60 7.92
N GLY A 95 -12.41 6.88 9.20
CA GLY A 95 -11.74 8.12 9.62
C GLY A 95 -10.37 8.31 8.97
N CYS A 96 -9.59 7.23 8.83
CA CYS A 96 -8.31 7.25 8.13
C CYS A 96 -8.45 7.49 6.63
N TRP A 97 -9.48 6.92 5.97
CA TRP A 97 -9.76 7.23 4.56
C TRP A 97 -10.10 8.70 4.36
N ILE A 98 -10.92 9.29 5.23
CA ILE A 98 -11.22 10.73 5.20
C ILE A 98 -9.95 11.55 5.44
N ALA A 99 -9.14 11.17 6.43
CA ALA A 99 -7.89 11.85 6.72
C ALA A 99 -6.94 11.85 5.50
N LEU A 100 -6.80 10.71 4.82
CA LEU A 100 -6.03 10.61 3.58
C LEU A 100 -6.62 11.47 2.46
N LEU A 101 -7.94 11.46 2.28
CA LEU A 101 -8.61 12.25 1.25
C LEU A 101 -8.37 13.76 1.43
N LEU A 102 -8.32 14.23 2.68
CA LEU A 102 -8.13 15.64 3.03
C LEU A 102 -6.65 16.05 3.08
N ARG A 103 -5.75 15.16 3.48
CA ARG A 103 -4.33 15.47 3.74
C ARG A 103 -3.40 15.12 2.58
N ALA A 104 -3.75 14.15 1.74
CA ALA A 104 -2.84 13.69 0.70
C ALA A 104 -2.62 14.76 -0.38
N HIS A 105 -1.36 14.98 -0.73
CA HIS A 105 -0.95 15.86 -1.83
C HIS A 105 -1.00 15.13 -3.17
N SER A 106 -0.71 13.82 -3.18
CA SER A 106 -0.75 13.02 -4.40
C SER A 106 -2.19 12.79 -4.90
N PRO A 107 -2.51 13.12 -6.15
CA PRO A 107 -3.86 12.92 -6.70
C PRO A 107 -4.26 11.44 -6.73
N TRP A 108 -3.29 10.54 -6.91
CA TRP A 108 -3.53 9.10 -6.88
C TRP A 108 -3.96 8.61 -5.50
N ILE A 109 -3.34 9.12 -4.43
CA ILE A 109 -3.77 8.75 -3.06
C ILE A 109 -5.15 9.32 -2.77
N ARG A 110 -5.45 10.56 -3.20
CA ARG A 110 -6.79 11.14 -3.03
C ARG A 110 -7.86 10.32 -3.74
N MET A 111 -7.61 9.90 -4.98
CA MET A 111 -8.53 9.01 -5.72
C MET A 111 -8.68 7.66 -5.01
N GLY A 112 -7.57 7.06 -4.54
CA GLY A 112 -7.61 5.82 -3.79
C GLY A 112 -8.40 5.93 -2.49
N ALA A 113 -8.27 7.07 -1.79
CA ALA A 113 -9.01 7.36 -0.57
C ALA A 113 -10.50 7.64 -0.84
N ALA A 114 -10.85 8.26 -1.96
CA ALA A 114 -12.24 8.43 -2.38
C ALA A 114 -12.92 7.07 -2.61
N PHE A 115 -12.26 6.16 -3.31
CA PHE A 115 -12.74 4.77 -3.45
C PHE A 115 -12.80 4.03 -2.12
N GLY A 116 -11.83 4.24 -1.22
CA GLY A 116 -11.86 3.68 0.14
C GLY A 116 -13.02 4.21 0.99
N CYS A 117 -13.41 5.47 0.81
CA CYS A 117 -14.62 6.02 1.43
C CYS A 117 -15.89 5.36 0.88
N ILE A 118 -15.98 5.18 -0.45
CA ILE A 118 -17.11 4.47 -1.09
C ILE A 118 -17.21 3.03 -0.55
N TRP A 119 -16.08 2.33 -0.48
CA TRP A 119 -15.99 1.00 0.13
C TRP A 119 -16.52 0.98 1.57
N SER A 120 -16.13 1.97 2.38
CA SER A 120 -16.56 2.08 3.78
C SER A 120 -18.06 2.34 3.90
N VAL A 121 -18.61 3.18 3.03
CA VAL A 121 -20.06 3.48 2.99
C VAL A 121 -20.84 2.23 2.61
N PHE A 122 -20.46 1.54 1.54
CA PHE A 122 -21.15 0.30 1.13
C PHE A 122 -21.00 -0.82 2.16
N SER A 123 -19.84 -0.96 2.79
CA SER A 123 -19.66 -1.90 3.91
C SER A 123 -20.56 -1.56 5.09
N SER A 124 -20.75 -0.27 5.39
CA SER A 124 -21.67 0.19 6.45
C SER A 124 -23.13 -0.08 6.09
N ILE A 125 -23.52 0.10 4.83
CA ILE A 125 -24.87 -0.26 4.35
C ILE A 125 -25.09 -1.77 4.48
N SER A 126 -24.08 -2.59 4.13
CA SER A 126 -24.15 -4.05 4.24
C SER A 126 -24.41 -4.47 5.68
N PHE A 127 -23.70 -3.83 6.62
CA PHE A 127 -23.93 -3.99 8.06
C PHE A 127 -25.37 -3.61 8.47
N VAL A 128 -25.92 -2.50 7.96
CA VAL A 128 -27.30 -2.10 8.27
C VAL A 128 -28.31 -3.11 7.75
N LEU A 129 -28.10 -3.68 6.56
CA LEU A 129 -28.98 -4.72 6.00
C LEU A 129 -28.96 -6.01 6.84
N ASP A 130 -27.79 -6.43 7.31
CA ASP A 130 -27.65 -7.59 8.18
C ASP A 130 -28.33 -7.35 9.55
N PHE A 131 -28.22 -6.13 10.08
CA PHE A 131 -28.93 -5.73 11.30
C PHE A 131 -30.44 -5.86 11.18
N PHE A 132 -31.01 -5.57 10.00
CA PHE A 132 -32.43 -5.77 9.71
C PHE A 132 -32.79 -7.22 9.33
N SER A 133 -31.84 -8.16 9.42
CA SER A 133 -32.02 -9.58 9.11
C SER A 133 -32.53 -9.84 7.69
N VAL A 134 -32.06 -9.02 6.73
CA VAL A 134 -32.32 -9.26 5.32
C VAL A 134 -31.66 -10.58 4.90
N SER A 135 -32.37 -11.42 4.16
CA SER A 135 -31.85 -12.73 3.76
C SER A 135 -30.52 -12.58 2.98
N PRO A 136 -29.47 -13.37 3.33
CA PRO A 136 -28.15 -13.27 2.70
C PRO A 136 -28.15 -13.66 1.21
N HIS A 137 -29.16 -14.39 0.76
CA HIS A 137 -29.38 -14.76 -0.65
C HIS A 137 -30.21 -13.73 -1.44
N SER A 138 -30.35 -12.51 -0.91
CA SER A 138 -31.02 -11.45 -1.65
C SER A 138 -30.08 -10.88 -2.71
N ILE A 139 -30.63 -10.62 -3.90
CA ILE A 139 -29.93 -9.98 -5.02
C ILE A 139 -29.27 -8.65 -4.59
N ILE A 140 -29.88 -7.96 -3.62
CA ILE A 140 -29.35 -6.70 -3.07
C ILE A 140 -27.99 -6.92 -2.38
N VAL A 141 -27.83 -8.03 -1.64
CA VAL A 141 -26.58 -8.34 -0.92
C VAL A 141 -25.47 -8.74 -1.89
N ALA A 142 -25.79 -9.51 -2.94
CA ALA A 142 -24.84 -9.88 -3.98
C ALA A 142 -24.31 -8.64 -4.75
N HIS A 143 -25.20 -7.74 -5.16
CA HIS A 143 -24.83 -6.48 -5.79
C HIS A 143 -23.95 -5.61 -4.87
N LEU A 144 -24.32 -5.54 -3.59
CA LEU A 144 -23.58 -4.75 -2.62
C LEU A 144 -22.18 -5.32 -2.41
N ASN A 145 -22.04 -6.64 -2.33
CA ASN A 145 -20.73 -7.28 -2.20
C ASN A 145 -19.85 -7.01 -3.43
N ALA A 146 -20.40 -7.17 -4.65
CA ALA A 146 -19.68 -6.85 -5.87
C ALA A 146 -19.25 -5.36 -5.93
N ALA A 147 -20.08 -4.44 -5.44
CA ALA A 147 -19.78 -3.02 -5.37
C ALA A 147 -18.68 -2.71 -4.33
N ILE A 148 -18.71 -3.35 -3.16
CA ILE A 148 -17.68 -3.26 -2.12
C ILE A 148 -16.34 -3.72 -2.70
N ASP A 149 -16.27 -4.93 -3.27
CA ASP A 149 -15.02 -5.50 -3.79
C ASP A 149 -14.46 -4.69 -4.98
N SER A 150 -15.34 -4.16 -5.83
CA SER A 150 -14.94 -3.27 -6.93
C SER A 150 -14.40 -1.93 -6.43
N ALA A 151 -15.00 -1.34 -5.39
CA ALA A 151 -14.50 -0.12 -4.76
C ALA A 151 -13.14 -0.35 -4.10
N LEU A 152 -12.95 -1.51 -3.45
CA LEU A 152 -11.67 -1.91 -2.89
C LEU A 152 -10.59 -2.04 -3.97
N LEU A 153 -10.91 -2.70 -5.09
CA LEU A 153 -10.01 -2.80 -6.25
C LEU A 153 -9.62 -1.41 -6.77
N GLY A 154 -10.59 -0.51 -6.93
CA GLY A 154 -10.34 0.87 -7.37
C GLY A 154 -9.38 1.61 -6.42
N SER A 155 -9.62 1.49 -5.12
CA SER A 155 -8.73 2.04 -4.09
C SER A 155 -7.31 1.49 -4.23
N TYR A 156 -7.18 0.17 -4.39
CA TYR A 156 -5.90 -0.53 -4.41
C TYR A 156 -5.09 -0.22 -5.67
N ILE A 157 -5.74 -0.13 -6.83
CA ILE A 157 -5.06 0.29 -8.06
C ILE A 157 -4.48 1.69 -7.87
N CYS A 158 -5.29 2.65 -7.40
CA CYS A 158 -4.84 4.03 -7.18
C CYS A 158 -3.68 4.10 -6.17
N LEU A 159 -3.80 3.43 -5.03
CA LEU A 159 -2.75 3.40 -4.00
C LEU A 159 -1.47 2.72 -4.49
N SER A 160 -1.58 1.63 -5.24
CA SER A 160 -0.43 0.91 -5.78
C SER A 160 0.34 1.70 -6.84
N ILE A 161 -0.25 2.72 -7.45
CA ILE A 161 0.41 3.59 -8.43
C ILE A 161 1.06 4.79 -7.74
N ALA A 162 0.50 5.24 -6.63
CA ALA A 162 0.68 6.58 -6.10
C ALA A 162 2.12 7.01 -5.77
N ARG A 163 3.07 6.08 -5.68
CA ARG A 163 4.50 6.36 -5.44
C ARG A 163 5.40 5.27 -6.05
N THR A 164 4.92 4.54 -7.05
CA THR A 164 5.72 3.50 -7.73
C THR A 164 6.12 3.96 -9.12
N PRO A 165 7.41 3.94 -9.50
CA PRO A 165 7.79 4.19 -10.87
C PRO A 165 7.23 3.08 -11.77
N ILE A 166 6.54 3.45 -12.84
CA ILE A 166 5.93 2.50 -13.77
C ILE A 166 7.03 1.94 -14.67
N TYR A 167 7.44 0.70 -14.41
CA TYR A 167 8.37 -0.02 -15.29
C TYR A 167 7.64 -0.70 -16.45
N ARG A 168 8.42 -1.20 -17.43
CA ARG A 168 7.88 -1.94 -18.59
C ARG A 168 6.97 -3.10 -18.18
N TRP A 169 7.36 -3.84 -17.14
CA TRP A 169 6.58 -4.96 -16.61
C TRP A 169 5.22 -4.50 -16.05
N ASP A 170 5.17 -3.39 -15.31
CA ASP A 170 3.91 -2.82 -14.79
C ASP A 170 2.99 -2.37 -15.93
N SER A 171 3.55 -1.81 -17.02
CA SER A 171 2.76 -1.41 -18.19
C SER A 171 2.10 -2.59 -18.89
N TRP A 172 2.82 -3.71 -19.06
CA TRP A 172 2.25 -4.94 -19.61
C TRP A 172 1.18 -5.51 -18.68
N PHE A 173 1.45 -5.52 -17.38
CA PHE A 173 0.50 -5.98 -16.37
C PHE A 173 -0.82 -5.20 -16.43
N PHE A 174 -0.78 -3.86 -16.39
CA PHE A 174 -1.99 -3.03 -16.46
C PHE A 174 -2.73 -3.11 -17.80
N LYS A 175 -2.06 -3.53 -18.89
CA LYS A 175 -2.73 -3.79 -20.17
C LYS A 175 -3.41 -5.15 -20.22
N LEU A 176 -2.75 -6.20 -19.70
CA LEU A 176 -3.24 -7.57 -19.79
C LEU A 176 -4.33 -7.89 -18.76
N VAL A 177 -4.20 -7.36 -17.55
CA VAL A 177 -5.14 -7.58 -16.44
C VAL A 177 -6.60 -7.23 -16.79
N PRO A 178 -6.92 -6.04 -17.32
CA PRO A 178 -8.31 -5.71 -17.67
C PRO A 178 -8.86 -6.58 -18.80
N ILE A 179 -8.02 -6.96 -19.77
CA ILE A 179 -8.42 -7.84 -20.88
C ILE A 179 -8.73 -9.25 -20.36
N LEU A 180 -7.87 -9.79 -19.50
CA LEU A 180 -8.03 -11.13 -18.93
C LEU A 180 -9.21 -11.19 -17.96
N SER A 181 -9.39 -10.17 -17.12
CA SER A 181 -10.54 -10.12 -16.20
C SER A 181 -11.85 -9.96 -16.95
N GLY A 182 -11.90 -9.10 -17.99
CA GLY A 182 -13.05 -8.98 -18.86
C GLY A 182 -13.39 -10.29 -19.58
N SER A 183 -12.39 -11.01 -20.09
CA SER A 183 -12.62 -12.30 -20.74
C SER A 183 -13.13 -13.37 -19.77
N ILE A 184 -12.65 -13.40 -18.53
CA ILE A 184 -13.16 -14.31 -17.49
C ILE A 184 -14.65 -14.04 -17.22
N VAL A 185 -15.04 -12.78 -17.06
CA VAL A 185 -16.46 -12.43 -16.82
C VAL A 185 -17.34 -12.80 -18.02
N VAL A 186 -16.86 -12.56 -19.24
CA VAL A 186 -17.59 -12.95 -20.47
C VAL A 186 -17.73 -14.47 -20.58
N VAL A 187 -16.67 -15.23 -20.30
CA VAL A 187 -16.73 -16.71 -20.31
C VAL A 187 -17.68 -17.20 -19.21
N ALA A 188 -17.63 -16.62 -18.01
CA ALA A 188 -18.55 -16.95 -16.93
C ALA A 188 -20.01 -16.65 -17.28
N TYR A 189 -20.28 -15.57 -18.02
CA TYR A 189 -21.61 -15.26 -18.56
C TYR A 189 -22.13 -16.39 -19.47
N PHE A 190 -21.29 -16.90 -20.38
CA PHE A 190 -21.68 -18.00 -21.26
C PHE A 190 -21.82 -19.35 -20.54
N LEU A 191 -21.10 -19.55 -19.44
CA LEU A 191 -21.15 -20.76 -18.62
C LEU A 191 -22.18 -20.68 -17.47
N ALA A 192 -22.91 -19.56 -17.34
CA ALA A 192 -23.81 -19.35 -16.23
C ALA A 192 -24.91 -20.43 -16.21
N PRO A 193 -25.15 -21.07 -15.04
CA PRO A 193 -26.19 -22.08 -14.92
C PRO A 193 -27.58 -21.46 -15.16
N THR A 194 -28.49 -22.24 -15.75
CA THR A 194 -29.85 -21.79 -16.12
C THR A 194 -30.78 -21.56 -14.92
N GLN A 195 -30.41 -22.02 -13.73
CA GLN A 195 -31.02 -21.74 -12.42
C GLN A 195 -29.88 -21.82 -11.37
N PRO A 196 -29.59 -20.82 -10.50
CA PRO A 196 -30.34 -19.65 -9.99
C PRO A 196 -30.37 -18.44 -10.96
N PRO A 197 -30.89 -17.23 -10.60
CA PRO A 197 -30.84 -16.09 -11.52
C PRO A 197 -29.39 -15.82 -11.95
N ALA A 198 -29.11 -15.91 -13.25
CA ALA A 198 -27.77 -15.78 -13.82
C ALA A 198 -27.02 -14.49 -13.40
N LEU A 199 -27.76 -13.46 -12.98
CA LEU A 199 -27.22 -12.19 -12.46
C LEU A 199 -26.47 -12.37 -11.13
N ASP A 200 -27.01 -13.15 -10.21
CA ASP A 200 -26.44 -13.42 -8.89
C ASP A 200 -25.09 -14.15 -9.02
N TYR A 201 -25.06 -15.15 -9.91
CA TYR A 201 -23.83 -15.85 -10.27
C TYR A 201 -22.76 -14.90 -10.84
N LEU A 202 -23.15 -13.97 -11.72
CA LEU A 202 -22.23 -12.99 -12.29
C LEU A 202 -21.67 -12.02 -11.24
N GLU A 203 -22.50 -11.56 -10.31
CA GLU A 203 -22.06 -10.68 -9.23
C GLU A 203 -21.03 -11.34 -8.33
N HIS A 204 -21.25 -12.61 -7.98
CA HIS A 204 -20.27 -13.41 -7.25
C HIS A 204 -18.96 -13.59 -8.04
N VAL A 205 -19.03 -13.81 -9.35
CA VAL A 205 -17.84 -13.90 -10.21
C VAL A 205 -17.12 -12.55 -10.27
N ILE A 206 -17.84 -11.43 -10.41
CA ILE A 206 -17.26 -10.08 -10.43
C ILE A 206 -16.55 -9.78 -9.11
N ALA A 207 -17.18 -10.09 -7.97
CA ALA A 207 -16.59 -9.97 -6.64
C ALA A 207 -15.28 -10.78 -6.52
N LEU A 208 -15.32 -12.06 -6.92
CA LEU A 208 -14.15 -12.94 -6.91
C LEU A 208 -13.02 -12.40 -7.80
N VAL A 209 -13.35 -11.96 -9.01
CA VAL A 209 -12.39 -11.36 -9.94
C VAL A 209 -11.80 -10.09 -9.33
N ALA A 210 -12.61 -9.20 -8.76
CA ALA A 210 -12.15 -7.97 -8.14
C ALA A 210 -11.19 -8.22 -6.97
N LEU A 211 -11.48 -9.19 -6.10
CA LEU A 211 -10.60 -9.61 -5.00
C LEU A 211 -9.30 -10.26 -5.52
N SER A 212 -9.40 -11.11 -6.54
CA SER A 212 -8.22 -11.73 -7.16
C SER A 212 -7.29 -10.68 -7.75
N LEU A 213 -7.83 -9.70 -8.48
CA LEU A 213 -7.07 -8.59 -9.03
C LEU A 213 -6.47 -7.72 -7.93
N SER A 214 -7.23 -7.43 -6.87
CA SER A 214 -6.75 -6.65 -5.73
C SER A 214 -5.54 -7.31 -5.06
N THR A 215 -5.55 -8.63 -4.92
CA THR A 215 -4.42 -9.42 -4.40
C THR A 215 -3.23 -9.36 -5.36
N ILE A 216 -3.48 -9.62 -6.64
CA ILE A 216 -2.46 -9.68 -7.68
C ILE A 216 -1.75 -8.32 -7.87
N VAL A 217 -2.49 -7.21 -7.80
CA VAL A 217 -1.95 -5.83 -7.92
C VAL A 217 -0.88 -5.56 -6.87
N TRP A 218 -1.05 -6.05 -5.63
CA TRP A 218 -0.05 -5.84 -4.60
C TRP A 218 1.07 -6.89 -4.63
N TRP A 219 0.73 -8.17 -4.79
CA TRP A 219 1.73 -9.23 -4.64
C TRP A 219 2.58 -9.49 -5.88
N ILE A 220 2.02 -9.40 -7.08
CA ILE A 220 2.78 -9.73 -8.29
C ILE A 220 3.68 -8.57 -8.71
N ARG A 221 3.32 -7.31 -8.41
CA ARG A 221 4.08 -6.13 -8.85
C ARG A 221 5.40 -5.98 -8.07
N PRO A 222 6.59 -6.27 -8.67
CA PRO A 222 7.86 -6.19 -7.95
C PRO A 222 8.21 -4.76 -7.52
N SER A 223 7.71 -3.76 -8.27
CA SER A 223 7.86 -2.34 -7.98
C SER A 223 7.27 -1.96 -6.62
N CYS A 224 6.14 -2.56 -6.24
CA CYS A 224 5.46 -2.28 -4.98
C CYS A 224 6.28 -2.79 -3.79
N TRP A 225 6.81 -4.02 -3.89
CA TRP A 225 7.69 -4.60 -2.88
C TRP A 225 8.99 -3.81 -2.68
N ARG A 226 9.56 -3.28 -3.75
CA ARG A 226 10.82 -2.52 -3.69
C ARG A 226 10.65 -1.13 -3.09
N THR A 227 9.56 -0.44 -3.40
CA THR A 227 9.36 0.96 -3.01
C THR A 227 8.57 1.11 -1.71
N GLN A 228 7.60 0.22 -1.47
CA GLN A 228 6.66 0.32 -0.35
C GLN A 228 6.31 -1.06 0.22
N PRO A 229 7.29 -1.78 0.82
CA PRO A 229 7.06 -3.15 1.30
C PRO A 229 5.98 -3.23 2.38
N GLY A 230 5.88 -2.21 3.26
CA GLY A 230 4.88 -2.15 4.33
C GLY A 230 3.43 -2.11 3.80
N PRO A 231 3.03 -1.05 3.06
CA PRO A 231 1.71 -1.00 2.43
C PRO A 231 1.43 -2.19 1.52
N THR A 232 2.42 -2.69 0.79
CA THR A 232 2.27 -3.85 -0.09
C THR A 232 1.86 -5.10 0.67
N LEU A 233 2.48 -5.36 1.81
CA LEU A 233 2.12 -6.48 2.67
C LEU A 233 0.76 -6.27 3.31
N LEU A 234 0.51 -5.11 3.93
CA LEU A 234 -0.71 -4.83 4.68
C LEU A 234 -1.95 -4.84 3.77
N PHE A 235 -1.90 -4.12 2.65
CA PHE A 235 -3.00 -4.08 1.70
C PHE A 235 -3.10 -5.38 0.89
N GLY A 236 -2.00 -6.09 0.61
CA GLY A 236 -2.04 -7.36 -0.11
C GLY A 236 -2.62 -8.52 0.71
N VAL A 237 -2.41 -8.53 2.03
CA VAL A 237 -2.96 -9.57 2.92
C VAL A 237 -4.50 -9.49 3.03
N VAL A 238 -5.07 -8.28 2.99
CA VAL A 238 -6.53 -8.07 3.09
C VAL A 238 -7.35 -8.84 2.04
N PRO A 239 -7.17 -8.62 0.73
CA PRO A 239 -7.93 -9.32 -0.30
C PRO A 239 -7.53 -10.78 -0.38
N PHE A 240 -6.31 -11.15 0.06
CA PHE A 240 -5.92 -12.55 0.16
C PHE A 240 -6.74 -13.32 1.21
N ILE A 241 -6.91 -12.74 2.41
CA ILE A 241 -7.76 -13.34 3.45
C ILE A 241 -9.22 -13.41 2.97
N LEU A 242 -9.74 -12.33 2.37
CA LEU A 242 -11.09 -12.30 1.80
C LEU A 242 -11.29 -13.37 0.71
N LEU A 243 -10.30 -13.54 -0.18
CA LEU A 243 -10.34 -14.57 -1.22
C LEU A 243 -10.33 -15.98 -0.62
N LEU A 244 -9.59 -16.20 0.46
CA LEU A 244 -9.56 -17.49 1.17
C LEU A 244 -10.94 -17.83 1.76
N PHE A 245 -11.68 -16.83 2.24
CA PHE A 245 -13.07 -17.01 2.68
C PHE A 245 -14.08 -17.13 1.54
N ALA A 246 -13.77 -16.60 0.35
CA ALA A 246 -14.62 -16.73 -0.83
C ALA A 246 -14.59 -18.14 -1.46
N ILE A 247 -13.66 -19.02 -1.07
CA ILE A 247 -13.57 -20.38 -1.60
C ILE A 247 -14.75 -21.24 -1.08
N PRO A 248 -15.59 -21.80 -1.96
CA PRO A 248 -16.65 -22.72 -1.56
C PRO A 248 -16.02 -23.95 -0.87
N ASN A 249 -16.59 -24.38 0.26
CA ASN A 249 -16.11 -25.46 1.14
C ASN A 249 -15.01 -25.11 2.12
N ASN A 250 -14.74 -23.82 2.37
CA ASN A 250 -13.90 -23.45 3.50
C ASN A 250 -14.59 -23.89 4.80
N THR A 251 -13.93 -24.78 5.56
CA THR A 251 -14.41 -25.30 6.85
C THR A 251 -14.17 -24.33 8.02
N ALA A 252 -13.88 -23.07 7.71
CA ALA A 252 -13.67 -22.02 8.71
C ALA A 252 -14.90 -21.92 9.63
N THR A 253 -14.65 -21.97 10.94
CA THR A 253 -15.68 -21.73 11.93
C THR A 253 -16.14 -20.28 11.88
N PRO A 254 -17.38 -19.95 12.30
CA PRO A 254 -17.85 -18.57 12.42
C PRO A 254 -16.91 -17.68 13.26
N GLU A 255 -16.25 -18.27 14.26
CA GLU A 255 -15.25 -17.62 15.10
C GLU A 255 -14.00 -17.21 14.34
N THR A 256 -13.55 -18.10 13.44
CA THR A 256 -12.42 -17.85 12.56
C THR A 256 -12.73 -16.68 11.63
N TYR A 257 -13.90 -16.72 10.98
CA TYR A 257 -14.34 -15.64 10.10
C TYR A 257 -14.42 -14.30 10.84
N PHE A 258 -15.02 -14.29 12.02
CA PHE A 258 -15.14 -13.08 12.84
C PHE A 258 -13.78 -12.48 13.22
N PHE A 259 -12.86 -13.31 13.74
CA PHE A 259 -11.52 -12.86 14.11
C PHE A 259 -10.75 -12.28 12.92
N TYR A 260 -10.74 -12.99 11.78
CA TYR A 260 -10.00 -12.55 10.60
C TYR A 260 -10.60 -11.30 9.95
N THR A 261 -11.92 -11.07 10.05
CA THR A 261 -12.52 -9.80 9.62
C THR A 261 -11.98 -8.63 10.44
N LEU A 262 -11.79 -8.79 11.76
CA LEU A 262 -11.15 -7.76 12.59
C LEU A 262 -9.68 -7.55 12.20
N VAL A 263 -8.96 -8.64 11.88
CA VAL A 263 -7.58 -8.57 11.39
C VAL A 263 -7.50 -7.83 10.05
N ILE A 264 -8.43 -8.06 9.13
CA ILE A 264 -8.54 -7.34 7.86
C ILE A 264 -8.67 -5.83 8.09
N LEU A 265 -9.60 -5.41 8.97
CA LEU A 265 -9.80 -4.00 9.30
C LEU A 265 -8.56 -3.39 9.96
N LEU A 266 -7.89 -4.15 10.83
CA LEU A 266 -6.62 -3.73 11.43
C LEU A 266 -5.52 -3.54 10.38
N CYS A 267 -5.39 -4.46 9.42
CA CYS A 267 -4.44 -4.33 8.31
C CYS A 267 -4.71 -3.09 7.46
N LEU A 268 -5.98 -2.81 7.14
CA LEU A 268 -6.38 -1.59 6.44
C LEU A 268 -6.03 -0.34 7.25
N LEU A 269 -6.30 -0.33 8.55
CA LEU A 269 -5.98 0.77 9.44
C LEU A 269 -4.46 1.06 9.44
N LEU A 270 -3.65 0.02 9.63
CA LEU A 270 -2.19 0.12 9.66
C LEU A 270 -1.62 0.56 8.30
N GLY A 271 -2.18 0.05 7.20
CA GLY A 271 -1.81 0.46 5.84
C GLY A 271 -2.10 1.95 5.61
N ASN A 272 -3.27 2.42 6.03
CA ASN A 272 -3.65 3.83 5.92
C ASN A 272 -2.80 4.73 6.82
N MET A 273 -2.49 4.32 8.05
CA MET A 273 -1.58 5.05 8.94
C MET A 273 -0.20 5.21 8.29
N ARG A 274 0.30 4.15 7.64
CA ARG A 274 1.59 4.20 6.94
C ARG A 274 1.57 5.16 5.76
N LEU A 275 0.50 5.13 4.95
CA LEU A 275 0.34 6.08 3.84
C LEU A 275 0.22 7.52 4.33
N LEU A 276 -0.52 7.75 5.42
CA LEU A 276 -0.70 9.08 5.98
C LEU A 276 0.62 9.64 6.51
N GLN A 277 1.42 8.81 7.19
CA GLN A 277 2.75 9.22 7.64
C GLN A 277 3.64 9.64 6.45
N CYS A 278 3.59 8.87 5.36
CA CYS A 278 4.34 9.17 4.13
C CYS A 278 3.91 10.51 3.49
N GLU A 279 2.63 10.88 3.58
CA GLU A 279 2.10 12.15 3.04
C GLU A 279 2.26 13.34 3.99
N ILE A 280 2.46 13.12 5.29
CA ILE A 280 2.74 14.22 6.24
C ILE A 280 4.20 14.68 6.17
N ILE A 281 5.10 13.76 5.83
CA ILE A 281 6.54 14.01 5.77
C ILE A 281 6.94 14.73 4.46
N HIS A 282 6.19 14.52 3.37
CA HIS A 282 6.42 15.17 2.06
C HIS A 282 5.47 16.35 1.85
#